data_AF-A0A3A8IWM7-F1
#
_entry.id   AF-A0A3A8IWM7-F1
#
_cell.length_a   1.000
_cell.length_b   1.000
_cell.length_c   1.000
_cell.angle_alpha   90.00
_cell.angle_beta   90.00
_cell.angle_gamma   90.00
#
_symmetry.space_group_name_H-M   'P 1'
#
loop_
_entity.id
_entity.type
_entity.pdbx_description
1 polymer ?
#
loop_
_entity_poly.entity_id
_entity_poly.type
_entity_poly.pdbx_seq_one_letter_code
_entity_poly.pdbx_strand_id
1 'polypeptide(L)'
;MPTHGTLGQLRTPRSHPEVASMASRIMALTLGTLLLSALPAGAREPAARAGDAKDLPAADETLTLKKGAKRVLTVPGMSRVALGDPSVADVKTVGADGVEVSALAKGTTTLIIWGADGKRRTYRIVVDG
;
A
#
# COMPACT_ATOMS: atom_id res chain seq x y z
N MET A 1 -11.26 62.92 -23.77
CA MET A 1 -10.16 61.95 -23.93
C MET A 1 -10.10 61.08 -22.67
N PRO A 2 -10.69 59.88 -22.67
CA PRO A 2 -10.66 58.95 -21.55
C PRO A 2 -9.71 57.77 -21.82
N THR A 3 -8.73 57.49 -20.94
CA THR A 3 -7.92 56.27 -21.03
C THR A 3 -7.44 55.77 -19.67
N HIS A 4 -7.70 54.48 -19.45
CA HIS A 4 -7.27 53.56 -18.37
C HIS A 4 -8.01 53.72 -17.02
N GLY A 5 -8.93 52.84 -16.61
CA GLY A 5 -9.09 51.42 -16.93
C GLY A 5 -8.36 50.55 -15.90
N THR A 6 -8.84 50.55 -14.64
CA THR A 6 -8.36 49.67 -13.58
C THR A 6 -8.75 48.24 -13.89
N LEU A 7 -7.74 47.46 -14.29
CA LEU A 7 -7.83 46.06 -14.67
C LEU A 7 -8.11 45.21 -13.43
N GLY A 8 -9.25 44.51 -13.44
CA GLY A 8 -9.51 43.41 -12.54
C GLY A 8 -8.51 42.28 -12.77
N GLN A 9 -7.91 41.78 -11.69
CA GLN A 9 -7.27 40.47 -11.68
C GLN A 9 -7.77 39.70 -10.45
N LEU A 10 -8.90 39.03 -10.70
CA LEU A 10 -9.40 37.88 -9.96
C LEU A 10 -8.25 36.86 -9.88
N ARG A 11 -7.62 36.71 -8.72
CA ARG A 11 -6.68 35.60 -8.51
C ARG A 11 -7.50 34.32 -8.38
N THR A 12 -7.47 33.56 -9.48
CA THR A 12 -8.10 32.27 -9.70
C THR A 12 -7.91 31.29 -8.52
N PRO A 13 -8.94 30.50 -8.18
CA PRO A 13 -8.79 29.37 -7.26
C PRO A 13 -7.81 28.35 -7.85
N ARG A 14 -6.89 27.87 -7.01
CA ARG A 14 -5.98 26.78 -7.35
C ARG A 14 -6.80 25.49 -7.39
N SER A 15 -7.40 25.20 -8.54
CA SER A 15 -7.93 23.89 -8.89
C SER A 15 -6.79 22.89 -8.84
N HIS A 16 -6.75 22.06 -7.79
CA HIS A 16 -6.03 20.81 -7.84
C HIS A 16 -6.91 19.82 -8.60
N PRO A 17 -6.53 19.37 -9.80
CA PRO A 17 -7.24 18.29 -10.46
C PRO A 17 -7.04 17.01 -9.66
N GLU A 18 -8.18 16.48 -9.18
CA GLU A 18 -8.56 15.07 -9.22
C GLU A 18 -7.43 14.14 -9.68
N VAL A 19 -6.79 13.45 -8.73
CA VAL A 19 -5.90 12.33 -9.05
C VAL A 19 -6.80 11.15 -9.40
N ALA A 20 -7.32 11.20 -10.63
CA ALA A 20 -7.98 10.10 -11.27
C ALA A 20 -7.03 8.89 -11.33
N SER A 21 -7.50 7.79 -10.73
CA SER A 21 -7.21 6.40 -11.07
C SER A 21 -6.10 6.19 -12.12
N MET A 22 -4.85 6.03 -11.66
CA MET A 22 -3.81 5.41 -12.48
C MET A 22 -3.82 3.91 -12.26
N ALA A 23 -4.83 3.28 -12.85
CA ALA A 23 -4.73 1.93 -13.37
C ALA A 23 -3.78 1.92 -14.58
N SER A 24 -3.22 0.74 -14.89
CA SER A 24 -2.42 0.44 -16.08
C SER A 24 -0.92 0.78 -15.93
N ARG A 25 0.00 -0.16 -16.11
CA ARG A 25 0.16 -0.96 -17.33
C ARG A 25 0.83 -2.30 -17.04
N ILE A 26 0.07 -3.38 -17.25
CA ILE A 26 0.62 -4.74 -17.36
C ILE A 26 1.39 -4.78 -18.68
N MET A 27 2.71 -4.78 -18.60
CA MET A 27 3.58 -5.00 -19.75
C MET A 27 3.79 -6.50 -19.91
N ALA A 28 2.85 -7.13 -20.63
CA ALA A 28 2.99 -8.49 -21.13
C ALA A 28 3.63 -8.44 -22.53
N LEU A 29 4.81 -9.02 -22.71
CA LEU A 29 5.40 -9.39 -24.01
C LEU A 29 6.68 -10.22 -23.72
N THR A 30 7.03 -11.36 -24.31
CA THR A 30 6.40 -12.35 -25.20
C THR A 30 7.39 -13.53 -25.25
N LEU A 31 6.88 -14.72 -24.98
CA LEU A 31 7.23 -16.05 -25.49
C LEU A 31 8.55 -16.20 -26.32
N GLY A 32 9.57 -16.80 -25.69
CA GLY A 32 10.76 -17.32 -26.37
C GLY A 32 10.73 -18.85 -26.43
N THR A 33 10.73 -19.40 -27.64
CA THR A 33 10.53 -20.82 -27.97
C THR A 33 11.82 -21.65 -27.83
N LEU A 34 11.69 -22.79 -27.15
CA LEU A 34 12.19 -24.14 -27.50
C LEU A 34 13.69 -24.39 -27.72
N LEU A 35 14.29 -25.24 -26.87
CA LEU A 35 15.28 -26.25 -27.27
C LEU A 35 15.22 -27.48 -26.35
N LEU A 36 15.04 -28.63 -27.01
CA LEU A 36 14.84 -29.97 -26.47
C LEU A 36 16.19 -30.70 -26.36
N SER A 37 16.60 -31.12 -25.16
CA SER A 37 17.65 -32.14 -25.00
C SER A 37 17.57 -32.87 -23.66
N ALA A 38 17.81 -34.18 -23.72
CA ALA A 38 17.45 -35.24 -22.79
C ALA A 38 18.37 -35.44 -21.56
N LEU A 39 17.90 -36.26 -20.61
CA LEU A 39 18.45 -36.53 -19.26
C LEU A 39 19.78 -37.30 -19.24
N PRO A 40 20.55 -37.18 -18.13
CA PRO A 40 20.88 -38.39 -17.38
C PRO A 40 20.59 -38.26 -15.88
N ALA A 41 19.92 -39.27 -15.36
CA ALA A 41 19.86 -39.59 -13.93
C ALA A 41 21.29 -39.83 -13.42
N GLY A 42 21.73 -39.08 -12.40
CA GLY A 42 23.04 -39.35 -11.78
C GLY A 42 23.78 -38.20 -11.11
N ALA A 43 23.13 -37.13 -10.67
CA ALA A 43 23.78 -36.12 -9.82
C ALA A 43 22.90 -35.76 -8.64
N ARG A 44 23.37 -36.16 -7.46
CA ARG A 44 22.91 -35.81 -6.12
C ARG A 44 22.74 -34.29 -5.99
N GLU A 45 21.53 -33.91 -5.57
CA GLU A 45 21.11 -32.65 -4.94
C GLU A 45 22.11 -31.48 -4.91
N PRO A 46 21.73 -30.30 -5.45
CA PRO A 46 21.74 -29.12 -4.62
C PRO A 46 20.43 -29.13 -3.83
N ALA A 47 20.55 -29.44 -2.54
CA ALA A 47 19.79 -28.71 -1.55
C ALA A 47 20.09 -27.22 -1.81
N ALA A 48 19.35 -26.62 -2.74
CA ALA A 48 19.22 -25.19 -2.84
C ALA A 48 18.53 -24.81 -1.55
N ARG A 49 19.38 -24.53 -0.55
CA ARG A 49 19.13 -23.79 0.67
C ARG A 49 17.73 -23.20 0.59
N ALA A 50 16.83 -23.73 1.42
CA ALA A 50 15.93 -22.87 2.14
C ALA A 50 16.83 -21.87 2.89
N GLY A 51 17.35 -20.89 2.14
CA GLY A 51 18.11 -19.78 2.64
C GLY A 51 17.09 -19.00 3.42
N ASP A 52 17.17 -19.15 4.73
CA ASP A 52 16.87 -18.07 5.65
C ASP A 52 15.58 -17.32 5.27
N ALA A 53 14.44 -18.03 5.26
CA ALA A 53 13.13 -17.42 5.45
C ALA A 53 12.98 -16.81 6.87
N LYS A 54 14.10 -16.36 7.44
CA LYS A 54 14.26 -15.72 8.74
C LYS A 54 14.73 -14.27 8.57
N ASP A 55 14.87 -13.79 7.34
CA ASP A 55 15.08 -12.38 7.00
C ASP A 55 13.98 -11.82 6.08
N LEU A 56 12.73 -12.13 6.41
CA LEU A 56 11.60 -11.30 6.00
C LEU A 56 11.02 -10.71 7.29
N PRO A 57 11.26 -9.43 7.62
CA PRO A 57 10.43 -8.74 8.59
C PRO A 57 9.10 -8.44 7.90
N ALA A 58 8.27 -9.46 7.69
CA ALA A 58 6.86 -9.30 7.43
C ALA A 58 6.18 -9.80 8.69
N ALA A 59 6.19 -8.98 9.75
CA ALA A 59 5.21 -9.17 10.81
C ALA A 59 3.86 -8.82 10.17
N ASP A 60 3.22 -9.81 9.55
CA ASP A 60 1.80 -9.78 9.21
C ASP A 60 1.01 -9.81 10.51
N GLU A 61 0.86 -8.65 11.14
CA GLU A 61 0.12 -8.55 12.39
C GLU A 61 -1.38 -8.55 12.07
N THR A 62 -2.13 -9.47 12.68
CA THR A 62 -3.59 -9.48 12.56
C THR A 62 -4.20 -8.58 13.63
N LEU A 63 -4.92 -7.55 13.18
CA LEU A 63 -5.60 -6.58 14.02
C LEU A 63 -7.11 -6.87 14.03
N THR A 64 -7.57 -7.55 15.08
CA THR A 64 -9.00 -7.82 15.27
C THR A 64 -9.67 -6.65 15.98
N LEU A 65 -10.64 -6.03 15.32
CA LEU A 65 -11.38 -4.86 15.80
C LEU A 65 -12.87 -5.16 15.79
N LYS A 66 -13.62 -4.62 16.75
CA LYS A 66 -15.09 -4.61 16.69
C LYS A 66 -15.57 -3.49 15.77
N LYS A 67 -16.71 -3.66 15.10
CA LYS A 67 -17.34 -2.60 14.32
C LYS A 67 -17.50 -1.33 15.18
N GLY A 68 -17.07 -0.19 14.64
CA GLY A 68 -17.06 1.10 15.33
C GLY A 68 -15.86 1.33 16.25
N ALA A 69 -15.02 0.32 16.49
CA ALA A 69 -13.80 0.48 17.27
C ALA A 69 -12.75 1.26 16.49
N LYS A 70 -11.92 1.99 17.24
CA LYS A 70 -10.77 2.73 16.73
C LYS A 70 -9.50 2.25 17.38
N ARG A 71 -8.42 2.18 16.62
CA ARG A 71 -7.10 1.79 17.12
C ARG A 71 -6.04 2.68 16.50
N VAL A 72 -5.18 3.27 17.33
CA VAL A 72 -4.02 4.02 16.86
C VAL A 72 -2.81 3.09 16.82
N LEU A 73 -2.16 3.04 15.67
CA LEU A 73 -0.87 2.37 15.45
C LEU A 73 0.22 3.43 15.40
N THR A 74 1.33 3.17 16.10
CA THR A 74 2.51 4.04 16.05
C THR A 74 3.59 3.38 15.20
N VAL A 75 3.95 4.04 14.10
CA VAL A 75 4.99 3.60 13.16
C VAL A 75 5.98 4.75 12.99
N PRO A 76 7.11 4.71 13.72
CA PRO A 76 8.15 5.72 13.62
C PRO A 76 8.67 5.87 12.19
N GLY A 77 8.81 7.11 11.72
CA GLY A 77 9.28 7.43 10.39
C GLY A 77 8.31 7.00 9.30
N MET A 78 7.01 6.94 9.56
CA MET A 78 6.03 6.61 8.53
C MET A 78 6.12 7.58 7.35
N SER A 79 6.21 7.03 6.14
CA SER A 79 6.27 7.80 4.90
C SER A 79 5.01 7.59 4.03
N ARG A 80 4.38 6.42 4.10
CA ARG A 80 3.18 6.11 3.31
C ARG A 80 2.26 5.13 4.04
N VAL A 81 0.97 5.23 3.76
CA VAL A 81 -0.08 4.30 4.19
C VAL A 81 -0.93 3.90 2.98
N ALA A 82 -1.34 2.64 2.91
CA ALA A 82 -2.30 2.14 1.93
C ALA A 82 -3.28 1.18 2.59
N LEU A 83 -4.55 1.31 2.24
CA LEU A 83 -5.63 0.43 2.69
C LEU A 83 -6.24 -0.28 1.49
N GLY A 84 -6.47 -1.59 1.61
CA GLY A 84 -7.01 -2.42 0.54
C GLY A 84 -8.47 -2.11 0.23
N ASP A 85 -9.34 -2.20 1.25
CA ASP A 85 -10.77 -1.92 1.14
C ASP A 85 -11.21 -0.86 2.17
N PRO A 86 -11.54 0.38 1.72
CA PRO A 86 -12.02 1.46 2.57
C PRO A 86 -13.49 1.29 3.02
N SER A 87 -14.22 0.29 2.52
CA SER A 87 -15.59 -0.01 2.97
C SER A 87 -15.60 -0.79 4.29
N VAL A 88 -14.51 -1.53 4.57
CA VAL A 88 -14.35 -2.37 5.78
C VAL A 88 -13.73 -1.57 6.92
N ALA A 89 -12.73 -0.74 6.64
CA ALA A 89 -12.07 0.12 7.61
C ALA A 89 -11.74 1.48 6.99
N ASP A 90 -11.47 2.49 7.80
CA ASP A 90 -10.89 3.77 7.40
C ASP A 90 -9.56 3.97 8.09
N VAL A 91 -8.64 4.70 7.45
CA VAL A 91 -7.33 5.03 8.03
C VAL A 91 -7.04 6.51 7.92
N LYS A 92 -6.63 7.10 9.04
CA LYS A 92 -6.22 8.50 9.13
C LYS A 92 -4.87 8.61 9.78
N THR A 93 -3.94 9.32 9.14
CA THR A 93 -2.65 9.66 9.75
C THR A 93 -2.83 10.71 10.85
N VAL A 94 -2.26 10.47 12.02
CA VAL A 94 -2.30 11.35 13.19
C VAL A 94 -0.88 11.73 13.57
N GLY A 95 -0.49 12.97 13.28
CA GLY A 95 0.90 13.42 13.46
C GLY A 95 1.87 12.79 12.45
N ALA A 96 3.15 12.72 12.83
CA ALA A 96 4.21 12.19 11.96
C ALA A 96 4.26 10.65 11.95
N ASP A 97 3.92 10.01 13.08
CA ASP A 97 4.16 8.58 13.29
C ASP A 97 2.88 7.80 13.65
N GLY A 98 1.71 8.44 13.70
CA GLY A 98 0.46 7.82 14.10
C GLY A 98 -0.44 7.48 12.92
N VAL A 99 -1.13 6.34 13.00
CA VAL A 99 -2.23 5.96 12.10
C VAL A 99 -3.41 5.50 12.94
N GLU A 100 -4.51 6.26 12.92
CA GLU A 100 -5.80 5.83 13.46
C GLU A 100 -6.49 4.94 12.42
N VAL A 101 -6.80 3.71 12.82
CA VAL A 101 -7.60 2.74 12.08
C VAL A 101 -9.00 2.71 12.69
N SER A 102 -10.02 2.99 11.89
CA SER A 102 -11.43 2.94 12.28
C SER A 102 -12.11 1.74 11.62
N ALA A 103 -12.70 0.84 12.39
CA ALA A 103 -13.43 -0.31 11.86
C ALA A 103 -14.86 0.10 11.46
N LEU A 104 -15.20 0.00 10.17
CA LEU A 104 -16.48 0.51 9.63
C LEU A 104 -17.53 -0.59 9.45
N ALA A 105 -17.15 -1.71 8.84
CA ALA A 105 -18.04 -2.81 8.51
C ALA A 105 -17.35 -4.15 8.73
N LYS A 106 -18.14 -5.19 9.04
CA LYS A 106 -17.63 -6.55 9.20
C LYS A 106 -16.93 -7.00 7.91
N GLY A 107 -15.73 -7.55 8.05
CA GLY A 107 -14.95 -7.98 6.91
C GLY A 107 -13.48 -8.17 7.23
N THR A 108 -12.68 -8.40 6.20
CA THR A 108 -11.22 -8.43 6.29
C THR A 108 -10.64 -7.50 5.25
N THR A 109 -9.70 -6.67 5.65
CA THR A 109 -8.96 -5.77 4.77
C THR A 109 -7.48 -5.78 5.14
N THR A 110 -6.64 -5.20 4.29
CA THR A 110 -5.19 -5.16 4.50
C THR A 110 -4.75 -3.71 4.57
N LEU A 111 -4.00 -3.39 5.61
CA LEU A 111 -3.33 -2.10 5.80
C LEU A 111 -1.83 -2.30 5.62
N ILE A 112 -1.22 -1.44 4.82
CA ILE A 112 0.21 -1.45 4.56
C ILE A 112 0.78 -0.10 4.94
N ILE A 113 1.82 -0.08 5.77
CA ILE A 113 2.52 1.13 6.20
C ILE A 113 3.98 1.01 5.80
N TRP A 114 4.51 2.03 5.12
CA TRP A 114 5.92 2.12 4.76
C TRP A 114 6.62 3.11 5.69
N GLY A 115 7.75 2.69 6.25
CA GLY A 115 8.69 3.55 6.96
C GLY A 115 9.69 4.21 6.01
N ALA A 116 10.29 5.31 6.46
CA ALA A 116 11.34 6.05 5.78
C ALA A 116 12.65 5.26 5.67
N ASP A 117 12.79 4.21 6.50
CA ASP A 117 13.86 3.22 6.42
C ASP A 117 13.66 2.19 5.28
N GLY A 118 12.60 2.35 4.48
CA GLY A 118 12.25 1.44 3.40
C GLY A 118 11.55 0.17 3.87
N LYS A 119 11.35 -0.02 5.18
CA LYS A 119 10.64 -1.19 5.70
C LYS A 119 9.15 -1.03 5.52
N ARG A 120 8.48 -2.16 5.30
CA ARG A 120 7.03 -2.22 5.13
C ARG A 120 6.44 -3.11 6.21
N ARG A 121 5.42 -2.58 6.90
CA ARG A 121 4.59 -3.33 7.84
C ARG A 121 3.25 -3.61 7.18
N THR A 122 2.78 -4.85 7.29
CA THR A 122 1.50 -5.28 6.74
C THR A 122 0.62 -5.72 7.89
N TYR A 123 -0.58 -5.17 7.97
CA TYR A 123 -1.59 -5.51 8.96
C TYR A 123 -2.80 -6.13 8.28
N ARG A 124 -3.23 -7.29 8.77
CA ARG A 124 -4.52 -7.86 8.38
C ARG A 124 -5.57 -7.36 9.36
N ILE A 125 -6.44 -6.46 8.91
CA ILE A 125 -7.53 -5.95 9.75
C ILE A 125 -8.71 -6.88 9.60
N VAL A 126 -9.16 -7.45 10.72
CA VAL A 126 -10.37 -8.27 10.79
C VAL A 126 -11.39 -7.50 11.62
N VAL A 127 -12.48 -7.07 10.99
CA VAL A 127 -13.57 -6.39 11.68
C VAL A 127 -14.65 -7.41 12.01
N ASP A 128 -14.85 -7.60 13.30
CA ASP A 128 -15.90 -8.44 13.86
C ASP A 128 -17.13 -7.58 14.25
N GLY A 129 -18.31 -8.18 14.19
CA GLY A 129 -19.59 -7.56 14.56
C GLY A 129 -20.07 -8.13 15.88
#